data_AF-A0A7Y5BPQ0-F1
#
_entry.id   AF-A0A7Y5BPQ0-F1
#
_cell.length_a   1.000
_cell.length_b   1.000
_cell.length_c   1.000
_cell.angle_alpha   90.00
_cell.angle_beta   90.00
_cell.angle_gamma   90.00
#
_symmetry.space_group_name_H-M   'P 1'
#
loop_
_entity.id
_entity.type
_entity.pdbx_description
1 polymer ?
#
loop_
_entity_poly.entity_id
_entity_poly.type
_entity_poly.pdbx_seq_one_letter_code
_entity_poly.pdbx_strand_id
1 'polypeptide(L)'
;METIYQPVNEKGLQIPLVLVQQYGLEKGSKAVLELSPDGIRIRPAHAEQSLIERRALKYLLANVGDGARVKVRPLPAEMGWEVDVFGIGMEKPAGRLIYTEQGDLVSEQSTAPEDIRRTAIAQ
;
A
#
# COMPACT_ATOMS: atom_id res chain seq x y z
N MET A 1 -18.38 -0.81 -21.75
CA MET A 1 -19.13 -0.37 -20.57
C MET A 1 -20.26 -1.38 -20.39
N GLU A 2 -20.29 -2.11 -19.27
CA GLU A 2 -21.32 -3.11 -18.99
C GLU A 2 -22.31 -2.52 -17.99
N THR A 3 -23.61 -2.79 -18.17
CA THR A 3 -24.67 -2.34 -17.27
C THR A 3 -25.38 -3.55 -16.70
N ILE A 4 -25.39 -3.67 -15.37
CA ILE A 4 -25.99 -4.79 -14.65
C ILE A 4 -27.09 -4.24 -13.74
N TYR A 5 -28.27 -4.85 -13.83
CA TYR A 5 -29.42 -4.48 -13.00
C TYR A 5 -29.47 -5.40 -11.78
N GLN A 6 -29.38 -4.82 -10.58
CA GLN A 6 -29.44 -5.52 -9.30
C GLN A 6 -30.61 -4.96 -8.48
N PRO A 7 -31.44 -5.80 -7.85
CA PRO A 7 -32.44 -5.33 -6.92
C PRO A 7 -31.77 -4.79 -5.65
N VAL A 8 -32.24 -3.64 -5.17
CA VAL A 8 -31.90 -3.13 -3.83
C VAL A 8 -32.97 -3.65 -2.88
N ASN A 9 -32.54 -4.35 -1.82
CA ASN A 9 -33.45 -4.91 -0.82
C ASN A 9 -33.09 -4.40 0.58
N GLU A 10 -33.70 -4.97 1.62
CA GLU A 10 -33.47 -4.61 3.03
C GLU A 10 -32.01 -4.78 3.48
N LYS A 11 -31.22 -5.59 2.77
CA LYS A 11 -29.78 -5.76 2.99
C LYS A 11 -28.93 -4.82 2.12
N GLY A 12 -29.56 -3.89 1.42
CA GLY A 12 -28.93 -2.93 0.51
C GLY A 12 -28.69 -3.47 -0.90
N LEU A 13 -27.76 -2.82 -1.62
CA LEU A 13 -27.26 -3.26 -2.91
C LEU A 13 -26.23 -4.38 -2.71
N GLN A 14 -26.48 -5.56 -3.28
CA GLN A 14 -25.54 -6.67 -3.24
C GLN A 14 -24.88 -6.82 -4.59
N ILE A 15 -23.55 -6.85 -4.63
CA ILE A 15 -22.80 -7.14 -5.85
C ILE A 15 -22.24 -8.55 -5.73
N PRO A 16 -22.61 -9.48 -6.62
CA PRO A 16 -22.07 -10.83 -6.66
C PRO A 16 -20.55 -10.80 -6.60
N LEU A 17 -19.97 -11.65 -5.73
CA LEU A 17 -18.53 -11.70 -5.52
C LEU A 17 -17.77 -11.92 -6.84
N VAL A 18 -18.29 -12.78 -7.72
CA VAL A 18 -17.71 -13.06 -9.04
C VAL A 18 -17.57 -11.81 -9.90
N LEU A 19 -18.49 -10.85 -9.77
CA LEU A 19 -18.47 -9.60 -10.55
C LEU A 19 -17.46 -8.60 -10.01
N VAL A 20 -17.14 -8.60 -8.71
CA VAL A 20 -16.13 -7.69 -8.15
C VAL A 20 -14.73 -8.29 -8.23
N GLN A 21 -14.61 -9.62 -8.24
CA GLN A 21 -13.33 -10.33 -8.39
C GLN A 21 -12.65 -10.04 -9.74
N GLN A 22 -13.42 -9.94 -10.84
CA GLN A 22 -12.89 -9.52 -12.13
C GLN A 22 -12.33 -8.08 -12.14
N TYR A 23 -12.65 -7.28 -11.11
CA TYR A 23 -12.11 -5.93 -10.90
C TYR A 23 -11.16 -5.85 -9.69
N GLY A 24 -10.58 -6.98 -9.27
CA GLY A 24 -9.51 -7.01 -8.25
C GLY A 24 -9.98 -6.97 -6.79
N LEU A 25 -11.28 -7.08 -6.53
CA LEU A 25 -11.81 -7.18 -5.16
C LEU A 25 -11.97 -8.64 -4.75
N GLU A 26 -11.24 -9.04 -3.71
CA GLU A 26 -11.31 -10.39 -3.16
C GLU A 26 -12.23 -10.48 -1.94
N LYS A 27 -12.67 -11.70 -1.61
CA LYS A 27 -13.45 -11.97 -0.40
C LYS A 27 -12.66 -11.53 0.84
N GLY A 28 -13.23 -10.62 1.63
CA GLY A 28 -12.60 -10.10 2.85
C GLY A 28 -11.66 -8.92 2.63
N SER A 29 -11.41 -8.53 1.37
CA SER A 29 -10.74 -7.28 1.04
C SER A 29 -11.63 -6.08 1.39
N LYS A 30 -11.00 -4.94 1.69
CA LYS A 30 -11.72 -3.68 1.86
C LYS A 30 -11.95 -3.05 0.48
N ALA A 31 -13.11 -2.43 0.30
CA ALA A 31 -13.42 -1.59 -0.84
C ALA A 31 -13.66 -0.16 -0.36
N VAL A 32 -13.33 0.81 -1.20
CA VAL A 32 -13.73 2.21 -1.01
C VAL A 32 -15.06 2.40 -1.73
N LEU A 33 -16.05 2.93 -0.99
CA LEU A 33 -17.32 3.37 -1.54
C LEU A 33 -17.34 4.91 -1.51
N GLU A 34 -17.34 5.52 -2.69
CA GLU A 34 -17.51 6.95 -2.88
C GLU A 34 -18.98 7.23 -3.21
N LEU A 35 -19.64 8.03 -2.38
CA LEU A 35 -21.04 8.40 -2.53
C LEU A 35 -21.12 9.85 -3.04
N SER A 36 -21.76 10.07 -4.17
CA SER A 36 -22.04 11.40 -4.71
C SER A 36 -23.48 11.49 -5.26
N PRO A 37 -23.98 12.69 -5.57
CA PRO A 37 -25.29 12.84 -6.21
C PRO A 37 -25.42 12.12 -7.55
N ASP A 38 -24.31 11.91 -8.25
CA ASP A 38 -24.26 11.28 -9.57
C ASP A 38 -24.16 9.75 -9.51
N GLY A 39 -23.95 9.18 -8.31
CA GLY A 39 -23.96 7.74 -8.11
C GLY A 39 -23.01 7.24 -7.03
N ILE A 40 -22.80 5.93 -7.05
CA ILE A 40 -21.90 5.22 -6.15
C ILE A 40 -20.75 4.66 -6.97
N ARG A 41 -19.51 5.01 -6.60
CA ARG A 41 -18.31 4.41 -7.18
C ARG A 41 -17.69 3.47 -6.16
N ILE A 42 -17.37 2.26 -6.62
CA ILE A 42 -16.75 1.22 -5.80
C ILE A 42 -15.39 0.89 -6.42
N ARG A 43 -14.34 0.96 -5.62
CA ARG A 43 -12.98 0.62 -6.06
C ARG A 43 -12.22 -0.15 -4.97
N PRO A 44 -11.17 -0.91 -5.32
CA PRO A 44 -10.28 -1.51 -4.33
C PRO A 44 -9.76 -0.47 -3.32
N ALA A 45 -9.67 -0.87 -2.05
CA ALA A 45 -9.01 -0.03 -1.06
C ALA A 45 -7.48 -0.15 -1.21
N HIS A 46 -6.86 0.87 -1.80
CA HIS A 46 -5.40 1.00 -1.78
C HIS A 46 -4.94 1.29 -0.34
N ALA A 47 -3.76 0.80 0.00
CA ALA A 47 -3.11 1.10 1.26
C ALA A 47 -2.87 2.61 1.35
N GLU A 48 -3.29 3.22 2.46
CA GLU A 48 -2.98 4.61 2.73
C GLU A 48 -1.49 4.79 3.05
N GLN A 49 -0.96 5.99 2.78
CA GLN A 49 0.42 6.35 3.12
C GLN A 49 0.78 6.01 4.58
N SER A 50 -0.14 6.24 5.52
CA SER A 50 0.04 5.95 6.96
C SER A 50 0.17 4.45 7.26
N LEU A 51 -0.46 3.59 6.46
CA LEU A 51 -0.34 2.14 6.58
C LEU A 51 1.03 1.68 6.06
N ILE A 52 1.45 2.20 4.92
CA ILE A 52 2.76 1.92 4.32
C ILE A 52 3.89 2.34 5.26
N GLU A 53 3.81 3.54 5.83
CA GLU A 53 4.78 4.05 6.79
C GLU A 53 4.94 3.10 7.99
N ARG A 54 3.83 2.68 8.60
CA ARG A 54 3.82 1.73 9.72
C ARG A 54 4.40 0.37 9.33
N ARG A 55 4.08 -0.14 8.14
CA ARG A 55 4.62 -1.41 7.63
C ARG A 55 6.13 -1.32 7.40
N ALA A 56 6.60 -0.22 6.80
CA ALA A 56 8.02 0.03 6.58
C ALA A 56 8.80 0.12 7.88
N LEU A 57 8.32 0.90 8.85
CA LEU A 57 8.96 0.99 10.17
C LEU A 57 9.01 -0.37 10.88
N LYS A 58 7.93 -1.16 10.82
CA LYS A 58 7.90 -2.51 11.40
C LYS A 58 8.90 -3.45 10.72
N TYR A 59 8.98 -3.40 9.39
CA TYR A 59 9.94 -4.20 8.62
C TYR A 59 11.39 -3.84 8.97
N LEU A 60 11.69 -2.54 9.05
CA LEU A 60 13.03 -2.04 9.39
C LEU A 60 13.41 -2.38 10.82
N LEU A 61 12.49 -2.26 11.77
CA LEU A 61 12.74 -2.69 13.15
C LEU A 61 13.11 -4.18 13.23
N ALA A 62 12.43 -5.03 12.45
CA ALA A 62 12.66 -6.47 12.45
C ALA A 62 13.96 -6.89 11.74
N ASN A 63 14.38 -6.16 10.70
CA ASN A 63 15.47 -6.59 9.82
C ASN A 63 16.73 -5.72 9.88
N VAL A 64 16.63 -4.46 10.32
CA VAL A 64 17.74 -3.50 10.32
C VAL A 64 18.12 -3.12 11.75
N GLY A 65 17.12 -2.78 12.58
CA GLY A 65 17.30 -2.35 13.97
C GLY A 65 16.45 -1.13 14.33
N ASP A 66 16.63 -0.60 15.53
CA ASP A 66 16.03 0.67 15.96
C ASP A 66 16.86 1.86 15.45
N GLY A 67 16.17 2.96 15.10
CA GLY A 67 16.84 4.17 14.58
C GLY A 67 16.66 4.47 13.08
N ALA A 68 15.67 3.88 12.42
CA ALA A 68 15.31 4.27 11.06
C ALA A 68 14.21 5.33 11.03
N ARG A 69 14.34 6.32 10.14
CA ARG A 69 13.24 7.18 9.69
C ARG A 69 12.87 6.83 8.27
N VAL A 70 11.63 7.08 7.89
CA VAL A 70 11.15 6.81 6.53
C VAL A 70 10.49 8.04 5.93
N LYS A 71 10.57 8.16 4.61
CA LYS A 71 9.77 9.10 3.83
C LYS A 71 9.02 8.32 2.76
N VAL A 72 7.70 8.31 2.88
CA VAL A 72 6.81 7.56 1.98
C VAL A 72 6.32 8.48 0.87
N ARG A 73 6.37 8.00 -0.38
CA ARG A 73 5.76 8.67 -1.54
C ARG A 73 5.05 7.65 -2.44
N PRO A 74 3.91 8.02 -3.05
CA PRO A 74 3.28 7.18 -4.06
C PRO A 74 4.17 7.11 -5.32
N LEU A 75 4.22 5.94 -5.95
CA LEU A 75 4.78 5.81 -7.29
C LEU A 75 3.75 6.26 -8.35
N PRO A 76 4.19 6.69 -9.54
CA PRO A 76 3.29 7.02 -10.63
C PRO A 76 2.38 5.85 -11.01
N ALA A 77 1.18 6.15 -11.51
CA ALA A 77 0.29 5.20 -12.18
C ALA A 77 -0.03 3.91 -11.39
N GLU A 78 -0.44 4.03 -10.12
CA GLU A 78 -0.92 2.88 -9.34
C GLU A 78 0.13 1.75 -9.19
N MET A 79 1.42 2.09 -9.32
CA MET A 79 2.52 1.12 -9.15
C MET A 79 2.87 0.86 -7.67
N GLY A 80 2.12 1.44 -6.73
CA GLY A 80 2.31 1.30 -5.30
C GLY A 80 3.08 2.46 -4.68
N TRP A 81 4.01 2.15 -3.79
CA TRP A 81 4.65 3.11 -2.91
C TRP A 81 6.17 2.92 -2.87
N GLU A 82 6.90 4.01 -2.86
CA GLU A 82 8.33 4.03 -2.58
C GLU A 82 8.56 4.66 -1.20
N VAL A 83 9.42 4.00 -0.42
CA VAL A 83 9.77 4.41 0.92
C VAL A 83 11.28 4.61 1.00
N ASP A 84 11.70 5.87 1.05
CA ASP A 84 13.09 6.22 1.29
C ASP A 84 13.41 5.98 2.78
N VAL A 85 14.50 5.26 3.06
CA VAL A 85 14.91 4.88 4.43
C VAL A 85 16.14 5.67 4.84
N PHE A 86 16.12 6.27 6.03
CA PHE A 86 17.20 7.09 6.57
C PHE A 86 17.65 6.54 7.92
N GLY A 87 18.96 6.52 8.17
CA GLY A 87 19.50 6.31 9.52
C GLY A 87 19.37 7.57 10.40
N ILE A 88 19.67 7.43 11.69
CA ILE A 88 19.70 8.56 12.62
C ILE A 88 20.71 9.61 12.14
N GLY A 89 20.28 10.87 12.05
CA GLY A 89 21.14 11.99 11.65
C GLY A 89 21.51 12.04 10.16
N MET A 90 20.99 11.12 9.34
CA MET A 90 21.28 11.10 7.90
C MET A 90 20.34 12.00 7.10
N GLU A 91 20.94 12.82 6.22
CA GLU A 91 20.23 13.62 5.21
C GLU A 91 19.96 12.85 3.91
N LYS A 92 20.78 11.82 3.62
CA LYS A 92 20.64 10.96 2.43
C LYS A 92 20.04 9.61 2.81
N PRO A 93 19.20 9.02 1.94
CA PRO A 93 18.64 7.71 2.22
C PRO A 93 19.73 6.64 2.21
N ALA A 94 19.69 5.77 3.23
CA ALA A 94 20.49 4.55 3.34
C ALA A 94 19.99 3.43 2.42
N GLY A 95 18.77 3.55 1.91
CA GLY A 95 18.18 2.65 0.93
C GLY A 95 16.71 2.98 0.66
N ARG A 96 16.04 2.10 -0.08
CA ARG A 96 14.61 2.25 -0.40
C ARG A 96 13.86 0.93 -0.27
N LEU A 97 12.57 1.01 0.06
CA LEU A 97 11.63 -0.12 0.02
C LEU A 97 10.51 0.19 -0.96
N ILE A 98 10.09 -0.81 -1.72
CA ILE A 98 8.97 -0.71 -2.65
C ILE A 98 7.82 -1.55 -2.12
N TYR A 99 6.63 -0.97 -2.06
CA TYR A 99 5.41 -1.65 -1.67
C TYR A 99 4.40 -1.62 -2.81
N THR A 100 3.60 -2.68 -2.95
CA THR A 100 2.43 -2.70 -3.83
C THR A 100 1.38 -1.70 -3.35
N GLU A 101 0.36 -1.47 -4.16
CA GLU A 101 -0.78 -0.65 -3.75
C GLU A 101 -1.52 -1.22 -2.55
N GLN A 102 -1.51 -2.54 -2.38
CA GLN A 102 -2.10 -3.25 -1.24
C GLN A 102 -1.18 -3.21 0.00
N GLY A 103 0.02 -2.67 -0.17
CA GLY A 103 1.02 -2.47 0.86
C GLY A 103 1.89 -3.69 1.13
N ASP A 104 2.00 -4.61 0.18
CA ASP A 104 2.90 -5.77 0.29
C ASP A 104 4.30 -5.38 -0.18
N LEU A 105 5.33 -5.84 0.52
CA LEU A 105 6.71 -5.48 0.18
C LEU A 105 7.15 -6.21 -1.10
N VAL A 106 7.69 -5.47 -2.06
CA VAL A 106 8.30 -6.00 -3.29
C VAL A 106 9.81 -6.10 -3.07
N SER A 107 10.25 -7.22 -2.48
CA SER A 107 11.64 -7.40 -2.04
C SER A 107 12.67 -7.27 -3.17
N GLU A 108 12.34 -7.76 -4.37
CA GLU A 108 13.23 -7.74 -5.55
C GLU A 108 13.55 -6.32 -6.05
N GLN A 109 12.67 -5.36 -5.78
CA GLN A 109 12.83 -3.95 -6.16
C GLN A 109 13.31 -3.09 -4.99
N SER A 110 13.39 -3.67 -3.80
CA SER A 110 13.79 -3.01 -2.56
C SER A 110 15.29 -3.22 -2.30
N THR A 111 15.91 -2.27 -1.60
CA THR A 111 17.27 -2.46 -1.08
C THR A 111 17.26 -3.58 -0.03
N ALA A 112 18.22 -4.50 -0.12
CA ALA A 112 18.33 -5.59 0.85
C ALA A 112 18.60 -5.04 2.27
N PRO A 113 18.01 -5.63 3.33
CA PRO A 113 18.18 -5.13 4.70
C PRO A 113 19.64 -5.03 5.16
N GLU A 114 20.46 -6.00 4.77
CA GLU A 114 21.91 -6.02 5.07
C GLU A 114 22.63 -4.78 4.53
N ASP A 115 22.25 -4.31 3.34
CA ASP A 115 22.85 -3.13 2.70
C ASP A 115 22.35 -1.83 3.34
N ILE A 116 21.07 -1.77 3.71
CA ILE A 116 20.51 -0.66 4.49
C ILE A 116 21.25 -0.55 5.83
N ARG A 117 21.41 -1.67 6.53
CA ARG A 117 22.11 -1.71 7.83
C ARG A 117 23.55 -1.24 7.68
N ARG A 118 24.28 -1.73 6.68
CA ARG A 118 25.66 -1.32 6.41
C ARG A 118 25.77 0.18 6.16
N THR A 119 24.86 0.73 5.36
CA THR A 119 24.87 2.15 4.99
C THR A 119 24.45 3.05 6.15
N ALA A 120 23.52 2.59 7.00
CA ALA A 120 23.04 3.34 8.15
C ALA A 120 24.04 3.39 9.33
N ILE A 121 24.96 2.43 9.43
CA ILE A 121 25.98 2.36 10.50
C ILE A 121 27.33 2.99 10.08
N ALA A 122 27.61 3.10 8.78
CA ALA A 122 28.93 3.48 8.27
C ALA A 122 29.28 4.99 8.37
N GLN A 123 28.57 5.79 9.17
CA GLN A 123 28.87 7.21 9.40
C GLN A 123 28.89 7.58 10.88
#